data_AF-A0A2C6E8E0-F1
#
_entry.id   AF-A0A2C6E8E0-F1
#
_cell.length_a   1.000
_cell.length_b   1.000
_cell.length_c   1.000
_cell.angle_alpha   90.00
_cell.angle_beta   90.00
_cell.angle_gamma   90.00
#
_symmetry.space_group_name_H-M   'P 1'
#
loop_
_entity.id
_entity.type
_entity.pdbx_description
1 polymer ?
#
loop_
_entity_poly.entity_id
_entity_poly.type
_entity_poly.pdbx_seq_one_letter_code
_entity_poly.pdbx_strand_id
1 'polypeptide(L)'
;MEPHWVSTAKRRMKTLGITQSDLLDVFGVTTRGAVGHYFSGRQSINVEQLEALSERLGMRIDYYEVDKGDFSIKDIERVLDSWLPRLSQVGLVEYKADPSAIKKLLLSSFIDESNGETRDAAKEA
;
A
#
# COMPACT_ATOMS: atom_id res chain seq x y z
N MET A 1 -18.40 -7.30 -4.48
CA MET A 1 -17.71 -6.32 -5.35
C MET A 1 -16.24 -6.71 -5.33
N GLU A 2 -15.59 -6.86 -6.48
CA GLU A 2 -14.18 -7.27 -6.55
C GLU A 2 -13.29 -6.09 -6.09
N PRO A 3 -12.35 -6.30 -5.15
CA PRO A 3 -11.42 -5.25 -4.72
C PRO A 3 -10.51 -4.78 -5.86
N HIS A 4 -10.17 -3.48 -5.87
CA HIS A 4 -9.36 -2.87 -6.94
C HIS A 4 -8.03 -3.59 -7.19
N TRP A 5 -7.30 -3.92 -6.12
CA TRP A 5 -6.00 -4.59 -6.18
C TRP A 5 -6.04 -5.93 -6.93
N VAL A 6 -7.18 -6.62 -6.93
CA VAL A 6 -7.31 -7.98 -7.50
C VAL A 6 -7.08 -7.97 -9.00
N SER A 7 -7.54 -6.94 -9.71
CA SER A 7 -7.36 -6.82 -11.16
C SER A 7 -5.87 -6.74 -11.54
N THR A 8 -5.10 -5.95 -10.80
CA THR A 8 -3.66 -5.79 -10.98
C THR A 8 -2.90 -7.05 -10.58
N ALA A 9 -3.26 -7.65 -9.44
CA ALA A 9 -2.67 -8.92 -9.00
C ALA A 9 -2.90 -10.03 -10.03
N LYS A 10 -4.13 -10.23 -10.51
CA LYS A 10 -4.46 -11.24 -11.55
C LYS A 10 -3.67 -11.04 -12.83
N ARG A 11 -3.55 -9.79 -13.31
CA ARG A 11 -2.75 -9.47 -14.50
C ARG A 11 -1.30 -9.88 -14.32
N ARG A 12 -0.70 -9.54 -13.17
CA ARG A 12 0.70 -9.89 -12.88
C ARG A 12 0.90 -11.39 -12.68
N MET A 13 0.00 -12.05 -11.95
CA MET A 13 -0.02 -13.50 -11.77
C MET A 13 -0.01 -14.22 -13.13
N LYS A 14 -0.85 -13.78 -14.08
CA LYS A 14 -0.89 -14.34 -15.44
C LYS A 14 0.46 -14.21 -16.16
N THR A 15 1.11 -13.06 -16.05
CA THR A 15 2.45 -12.84 -16.63
C THR A 15 3.51 -13.76 -16.03
N LEU A 16 3.41 -14.05 -14.72
CA LEU A 16 4.38 -14.86 -13.99
C LEU A 16 4.06 -16.36 -13.96
N GLY A 17 2.89 -16.77 -14.45
CA GLY A 17 2.42 -18.17 -14.32
C GLY A 17 2.04 -18.57 -12.89
N ILE A 18 1.81 -17.60 -12.00
CA ILE A 18 1.43 -17.83 -10.60
C ILE A 18 -0.07 -18.09 -10.49
N THR A 19 -0.45 -19.07 -9.69
CA THR A 19 -1.85 -19.44 -9.40
C THR A 19 -2.24 -19.03 -7.99
N GLN A 20 -3.54 -19.07 -7.66
CA GLN A 20 -4.00 -18.83 -6.27
C GLN A 20 -3.46 -19.88 -5.28
N SER A 21 -3.14 -21.09 -5.74
CA SER A 21 -2.53 -22.12 -4.90
C SER A 21 -1.10 -21.77 -4.51
N ASP A 22 -0.44 -20.92 -5.28
CA ASP A 22 0.92 -20.47 -4.96
C ASP A 22 0.92 -19.32 -3.94
N LEU A 23 -0.25 -18.76 -3.59
CA LEU A 23 -0.36 -17.63 -2.64
C LEU A 23 -0.80 -18.07 -1.24
N LEU A 24 -0.82 -19.37 -0.94
CA LEU A 24 -1.29 -19.89 0.35
C LEU A 24 -0.54 -19.29 1.53
N ASP A 25 0.79 -19.23 1.42
CA ASP A 25 1.69 -18.66 2.41
C ASP A 25 1.55 -17.14 2.52
N VAL A 26 1.37 -16.44 1.39
CA VAL A 26 1.10 -15.00 1.36
C VAL A 26 -0.12 -14.63 2.20
N PHE A 27 -1.20 -15.42 2.13
CA PHE A 27 -2.42 -15.17 2.88
C PHE A 27 -2.49 -15.89 4.24
N GLY A 28 -1.49 -16.71 4.59
CA GLY A 28 -1.50 -17.50 5.82
C GLY A 28 -2.66 -18.51 5.88
N VAL A 29 -3.05 -19.07 4.73
CA VAL A 29 -4.17 -20.03 4.62
C VAL A 29 -3.72 -21.35 4.02
N THR A 30 -4.46 -22.42 4.29
CA THR A 30 -4.09 -23.77 3.86
C THR A 30 -4.79 -24.25 2.59
N THR A 31 -5.75 -23.46 2.06
CA THR A 31 -6.55 -23.88 0.90
C THR A 31 -6.67 -22.78 -0.16
N ARG A 32 -6.70 -23.20 -1.44
CA ARG A 32 -6.95 -22.31 -2.58
C ARG A 32 -8.29 -21.57 -2.47
N GLY A 33 -9.30 -22.24 -1.89
CA GLY A 33 -10.63 -21.66 -1.70
C GLY A 33 -10.61 -20.45 -0.76
N ALA A 34 -9.82 -20.52 0.30
CA ALA A 34 -9.63 -19.40 1.23
C ALA A 34 -8.95 -18.20 0.54
N VAL A 35 -7.93 -18.43 -0.30
CA VAL A 35 -7.35 -17.36 -1.14
C VAL A 35 -8.42 -16.71 -2.04
N GLY A 36 -9.31 -17.53 -2.62
CA GLY A 36 -10.44 -17.04 -3.40
C GLY A 36 -11.40 -16.11 -2.65
N HIS A 37 -11.51 -16.21 -1.31
CA HIS A 37 -12.33 -15.30 -0.50
C HIS A 37 -11.76 -13.88 -0.49
N TYR A 38 -10.44 -13.72 -0.47
CA TYR A 38 -9.78 -12.42 -0.62
C TYR A 38 -10.03 -11.84 -2.01
N PHE A 39 -9.81 -12.64 -3.06
CA PHE A 39 -9.97 -12.22 -4.45
C PHE A 39 -11.42 -11.88 -4.83
N SER A 40 -12.41 -12.37 -4.08
CA SER A 40 -13.83 -12.03 -4.27
C SER A 40 -14.31 -10.87 -3.38
N GLY A 41 -13.46 -10.37 -2.49
CA GLY A 41 -13.79 -9.33 -1.51
C GLY A 41 -14.63 -9.82 -0.33
N ARG A 42 -14.73 -11.14 -0.11
CA ARG A 42 -15.37 -11.71 1.09
C ARG A 42 -14.50 -11.60 2.34
N GLN A 43 -13.19 -11.56 2.14
CA GLN A 43 -12.22 -11.23 3.18
C GLN A 43 -11.39 -10.03 2.75
N SER A 44 -11.07 -9.16 3.69
CA SER A 44 -10.12 -8.07 3.47
C SER A 44 -8.71 -8.61 3.60
N ILE A 45 -7.83 -8.20 2.68
CA ILE A 45 -6.38 -8.35 2.84
C ILE A 45 -5.89 -7.31 3.87
N ASN A 46 -4.90 -7.67 4.70
CA ASN A 46 -4.25 -6.73 5.61
C ASN A 46 -2.94 -6.18 5.01
N VAL A 47 -2.24 -5.31 5.73
CA VAL A 47 -1.01 -4.66 5.24
C VAL A 47 0.11 -5.69 5.05
N GLU A 48 0.36 -6.58 6.01
CA GLU A 48 1.46 -7.56 5.90
C GLU A 48 1.24 -8.51 4.71
N GLN A 49 0.00 -8.94 4.47
CA GLN A 49 -0.38 -9.78 3.33
C GLN A 49 -0.25 -9.03 2.00
N LEU A 50 -0.57 -7.73 1.97
CA LEU A 50 -0.44 -6.91 0.77
C LEU A 50 1.03 -6.65 0.40
N GLU A 51 1.89 -6.47 1.41
CA GLU A 51 3.34 -6.39 1.26
C GLU A 51 3.91 -7.73 0.76
N ALA A 52 3.58 -8.84 1.42
CA ALA A 52 3.99 -10.18 0.99
C ALA A 52 3.50 -10.52 -0.43
N LEU A 53 2.30 -10.09 -0.80
CA LEU A 53 1.78 -10.23 -2.16
C LEU A 53 2.60 -9.39 -3.16
N SER A 54 2.97 -8.17 -2.79
CA SER A 54 3.78 -7.29 -3.62
C SER A 54 5.17 -7.86 -3.87
N GLU A 55 5.81 -8.40 -2.82
CA GLU A 55 7.08 -9.11 -2.92
C GLU A 55 6.95 -10.35 -3.82
N ARG A 56 5.93 -11.19 -3.60
CA ARG A 56 5.68 -12.39 -4.40
C ARG A 56 5.47 -12.08 -5.88
N LEU A 57 4.83 -10.96 -6.19
CA LEU A 57 4.55 -10.55 -7.57
C LEU A 57 5.65 -9.67 -8.18
N GLY A 58 6.69 -9.35 -7.42
CA GLY A 58 7.81 -8.51 -7.85
C GLY A 58 7.37 -7.12 -8.32
N MET A 59 6.28 -6.60 -7.75
CA MET A 59 5.79 -5.26 -8.01
C MET A 59 4.88 -4.81 -6.88
N ARG A 60 4.82 -3.49 -6.65
CA ARG A 60 3.89 -2.90 -5.69
C ARG A 60 2.43 -3.17 -6.10
N ILE A 61 1.65 -3.71 -5.16
CA ILE A 61 0.20 -3.89 -5.27
C ILE A 61 -0.47 -2.93 -4.29
N ASP A 62 -1.08 -1.88 -4.81
CA ASP A 62 -1.83 -0.93 -3.99
C ASP A 62 -3.28 -1.41 -3.78
N TYR A 63 -3.81 -1.20 -2.57
CA TYR A 63 -5.19 -1.58 -2.23
C TYR A 63 -6.21 -0.78 -3.04
N TYR A 64 -5.91 0.50 -3.28
CA TYR A 64 -6.69 1.41 -4.13
C TYR A 64 -5.84 1.91 -5.28
N GLU A 65 -6.48 2.19 -6.41
CA GLU A 65 -5.83 2.90 -7.50
C GLU A 65 -5.59 4.34 -7.05
N VAL A 66 -4.32 4.71 -6.91
CA VAL A 66 -3.91 6.10 -6.68
C VAL A 66 -3.62 6.66 -8.07
N ASP A 67 -4.42 7.65 -8.50
CA ASP A 67 -4.24 8.30 -9.80
C ASP A 67 -2.78 8.71 -9.98
N LYS A 68 -2.08 8.19 -10.99
CA LYS A 68 -0.68 8.59 -11.20
C LYS A 68 -0.65 10.00 -11.78
N GLY A 69 -0.69 11.00 -10.91
CA GLY A 69 -0.39 12.39 -11.20
C GLY A 69 0.74 12.89 -10.31
N ASP A 70 1.34 14.03 -10.69
CA ASP A 70 2.17 14.79 -9.77
C ASP A 70 1.29 15.22 -8.60
N PHE A 71 1.36 14.46 -7.50
CA PHE A 71 0.66 14.83 -6.29
C PHE A 71 1.38 16.00 -5.67
N SER A 72 0.72 17.16 -5.65
CA SER A 72 1.19 18.23 -4.80
C SER A 72 1.09 17.80 -3.34
N ILE A 73 1.89 18.40 -2.46
CA ILE A 73 1.77 18.20 -1.01
C ILE A 73 0.32 18.37 -0.54
N LYS A 74 -0.44 19.29 -1.17
CA LYS A 74 -1.86 19.53 -0.86
C LYS A 74 -2.78 18.35 -1.24
N ASP A 75 -2.44 17.60 -2.27
CA ASP A 75 -3.21 16.42 -2.67
C ASP A 75 -2.95 15.25 -1.71
N ILE A 76 -1.71 15.09 -1.25
CA ILE A 76 -1.36 14.15 -0.19
C ILE A 76 -2.08 14.50 1.11
N GLU A 77 -2.10 15.79 1.49
CA GLU A 77 -2.83 16.26 2.67
C GLU A 77 -4.33 15.92 2.58
N ARG A 78 -4.95 16.14 1.42
CA ARG A 78 -6.37 15.83 1.21
C ARG A 78 -6.67 14.34 1.36
N VAL A 79 -5.80 13.48 0.85
CA VAL A 79 -5.95 12.02 0.96
C VAL A 79 -5.80 11.58 2.42
N LEU A 80 -4.78 12.07 3.12
CA LEU A 80 -4.55 11.74 4.53
C LEU A 80 -5.70 12.20 5.43
N ASP A 81 -6.21 13.41 5.25
CA ASP A 81 -7.37 13.93 5.99
C ASP A 81 -8.62 13.07 5.77
N SER A 82 -8.78 12.49 4.59
CA SER A 82 -9.90 11.58 4.28
C SER A 82 -9.74 10.19 4.89
N TRP A 83 -8.51 9.70 5.06
CA TRP A 83 -8.24 8.30 5.43
C TRP A 83 -8.03 8.12 6.94
N LEU A 84 -7.33 9.05 7.59
CA LEU A 84 -6.98 8.96 9.01
C LEU A 84 -8.19 8.72 9.93
N PRO A 85 -9.35 9.40 9.76
CA PRO A 85 -10.52 9.12 10.59
C PRO A 85 -11.07 7.70 10.41
N ARG A 86 -11.00 7.16 9.18
CA ARG A 86 -11.51 5.83 8.84
C ARG A 86 -10.60 4.73 9.37
N LEU A 87 -9.29 4.95 9.29
CA LEU A 87 -8.27 4.03 9.80
C LEU A 87 -8.30 3.93 11.33
N SER A 88 -8.59 5.05 12.01
CA SER A 88 -8.80 5.07 13.47
C SER A 88 -10.04 4.26 13.88
N GLN A 89 -11.14 4.33 13.11
CA GLN A 89 -12.38 3.60 13.43
C GLN A 89 -12.25 2.09 13.29
N VAL A 90 -11.39 1.59 12.40
CA VAL A 90 -11.21 0.14 12.17
C VAL A 90 -10.07 -0.47 13.01
N GLY A 91 -9.49 0.30 13.93
CA GLY A 91 -8.43 -0.17 14.83
C GLY A 91 -7.11 -0.50 14.13
N LEU A 92 -6.94 -0.11 12.86
CA LEU A 92 -5.69 -0.30 12.11
C LEU A 92 -4.60 0.68 12.55
N VAL A 93 -4.95 1.69 13.35
CA VAL A 93 -4.01 2.68 13.89
C VAL A 93 -4.35 2.91 15.35
N GLU A 94 -3.53 2.38 16.26
CA GLU A 94 -3.51 2.76 17.68
C GLU A 94 -2.37 3.76 17.89
N TYR A 95 -2.66 5.06 17.93
CA TYR A 95 -1.62 6.08 18.15
C TYR A 95 -1.99 7.07 19.25
N LYS A 96 -1.06 7.24 20.19
CA LYS A 96 -1.10 8.21 21.31
C LYS A 96 -0.73 9.65 20.90
N ALA A 97 -0.69 9.94 19.60
CA ALA A 97 -0.29 11.25 19.08
C ALA A 97 -1.41 11.84 18.22
N ASP A 98 -1.65 13.13 18.41
CA ASP A 98 -2.59 13.95 17.62
C ASP A 98 -2.31 13.78 16.11
N PRO A 99 -3.33 13.63 15.25
CA PRO A 99 -3.18 13.61 13.79
C PRO A 99 -2.24 14.68 13.21
N SER A 100 -2.19 15.85 13.85
CA SER A 100 -1.28 16.95 13.50
C SER A 100 0.20 16.59 13.66
N ALA A 101 0.55 15.72 14.62
CA ALA A 101 1.90 15.22 14.83
C ALA A 101 2.29 14.19 13.76
N ILE A 102 1.36 13.30 13.38
CA ILE A 102 1.57 12.33 12.29
C ILE A 102 1.77 13.09 10.97
N LYS A 103 0.94 14.11 10.73
CA LYS A 103 1.06 14.99 9.57
C LYS A 103 2.45 15.65 9.48
N LYS A 104 2.97 16.17 10.59
CA LYS A 104 4.32 16.76 10.64
C LYS A 104 5.42 15.73 10.36
N LEU A 105 5.30 14.53 10.92
CA LEU A 105 6.31 13.47 10.78
C LEU A 105 6.42 12.98 9.34
N LEU A 106 5.26 12.75 8.68
CA LEU A 106 5.21 12.37 7.28
C LEU A 106 5.73 13.48 6.36
N LEU A 107 5.36 14.74 6.61
CA LEU A 107 5.85 15.87 5.81
C LEU A 107 7.38 16.04 5.96
N SER A 108 7.94 15.84 7.16
CA SER A 108 9.39 15.93 7.36
C SER A 108 10.17 14.84 6.61
N SER A 109 9.63 13.61 6.51
CA SER A 109 10.31 12.54 5.77
C SER A 109 10.35 12.78 4.26
N PHE A 110 9.34 13.45 3.69
CA PHE A 110 9.35 13.80 2.26
C PHE A 110 10.24 15.01 1.93
N ILE A 111 10.51 15.89 2.91
CA ILE A 111 11.39 17.05 2.71
C ILE A 111 12.87 16.65 2.79
N ASP A 112 13.23 15.70 3.65
CA ASP A 112 14.62 15.25 3.79
C ASP A 112 15.15 14.54 2.53
N GLU A 113 14.31 13.80 1.80
CA GLU A 113 14.70 13.19 0.51
C GLU A 113 15.05 14.25 -0.55
N SER A 114 14.29 15.36 -0.62
CA SER A 114 14.56 16.44 -1.58
C SER A 114 15.86 17.21 -1.31
N ASN A 115 16.30 17.30 -0.05
CA ASN A 115 17.54 17.96 0.33
C ASN A 115 18.77 17.03 0.27
N GLY A 116 18.56 15.72 0.30
CA GLY A 116 19.59 14.70 0.10
C GLY A 116 20.18 14.72 -1.31
N GLU A 117 19.32 14.78 -2.34
CA GLU A 117 19.75 14.84 -3.74
C GLU A 117 20.52 16.12 -4.08
N THR A 118 20.22 17.22 -3.40
CA THR A 118 20.90 18.51 -3.65
C THR A 118 22.33 18.53 -3.06
N ARG A 119 22.64 17.70 -2.06
CA ARG A 119 23.96 17.65 -1.42
C ARG A 119 24.98 16.80 -2.18
N ASP A 120 24.55 15.75 -2.88
CA ASP A 120 25.45 14.94 -3.70
C ASP A 120 25.80 15.62 -5.04
N ALA A 121 24.89 16.42 -5.61
CA ALA A 121 25.18 17.23 -6.80
C ALA A 121 26.18 18.38 -6.54
N ALA A 122 26.32 18.86 -5.30
CA ALA A 122 27.21 19.97 -4.94
C ALA A 122 28.64 19.54 -4.57
N LYS A 123 28.94 18.23 -4.55
CA LYS A 123 30.29 17.70 -4.24
C LYS A 123 31.10 17.29 -5.47
N GLU A 124 30.52 17.34 -6.68
CA GLU A 124 31.20 17.01 -7.94
C GLU A 124 31.35 18.20 -8.92
N ALA A 125 31.15 19.44 -8.47
CA ALA A 125 31.36 20.66 -9.26
C ALA A 125 32.55 21.49 -8.79
#